data_AF-A0A7W1BIH4-F1
#
_entry.id   AF-A0A7W1BIH4-F1
#
_cell.length_a   1.000
_cell.length_b   1.000
_cell.length_c   1.000
_cell.angle_alpha   90.00
_cell.angle_beta   90.00
_cell.angle_gamma   90.00
#
_symmetry.space_group_name_H-M   'P 1'
#
loop_
_entity.id
_entity.type
_entity.pdbx_description
1 polymer ?
#
loop_
_entity_poly.entity_id
_entity_poly.type
_entity_poly.pdbx_seq_one_letter_code
_entity_poly.pdbx_strand_id
1 'polypeptide(L)'
;MSSITNRRTRFSRVGFTLIEIMVSLTLLGIVVGALLNTIISQQRFYVSAADIIEMRDNLRQAGDLLPMELRGVAPAVPGEITAMQDTALEFRAPTGSSVVCTVSLARTTITVPPAALAVRSGLTTWMSPPVLGDSLFILDPNGALADTFRGYVITANPSLATCPQSPVGFTNSAAEANAGVQLSISPALTATTPIGVPIRFVRRVRYSLYRSPADLQWYLGYRDFVGARAPQWSSIQPVSGPFLPYAAGGLGGLRFSYRDSLGTALTSLVNADRIRRVDMMVRAQSRTAVRTSGLGGSNNGYYRDSVNVTVALRNRP
;
A
#
# COMPACT_ATOMS: atom_id res chain seq x y z
N MET A 1 32.23 -79.89 -32.00
CA MET A 1 32.50 -79.33 -30.66
C MET A 1 31.23 -78.69 -30.12
N SER A 2 30.82 -79.14 -28.93
CA SER A 2 29.86 -78.56 -27.97
C SER A 2 28.42 -78.25 -28.38
N SER A 3 27.54 -79.13 -27.87
CA SER A 3 26.10 -78.99 -27.64
C SER A 3 25.75 -77.70 -26.87
N ILE A 4 24.80 -76.91 -27.38
CA ILE A 4 24.09 -75.86 -26.63
C ILE A 4 22.73 -76.43 -26.22
N THR A 5 22.63 -76.87 -24.97
CA THR A 5 21.40 -77.37 -24.35
C THR A 5 20.47 -76.19 -24.05
N ASN A 6 19.37 -76.08 -24.81
CA ASN A 6 18.32 -75.10 -24.58
C ASN A 6 17.52 -75.50 -23.31
N ARG A 7 17.86 -74.88 -22.17
CA ARG A 7 17.16 -75.08 -20.89
C ARG A 7 15.82 -74.32 -20.93
N ARG A 8 14.75 -74.98 -21.39
CA ARG A 8 13.39 -74.46 -21.24
C ARG A 8 13.06 -74.37 -19.75
N THR A 9 13.03 -73.16 -19.21
CA THR A 9 12.42 -72.87 -17.91
C THR A 9 10.92 -73.16 -18.03
N ARG A 10 10.45 -74.25 -17.40
CA ARG A 10 9.02 -74.47 -17.22
C ARG A 10 8.52 -73.42 -16.25
N PHE A 11 7.86 -72.38 -16.75
CA PHE A 11 6.98 -71.58 -15.91
C PHE A 11 5.90 -72.51 -15.38
N SER A 12 5.91 -72.80 -14.08
CA SER A 12 4.80 -73.49 -13.44
C SER A 12 3.59 -72.56 -13.56
N ARG A 13 2.58 -72.96 -14.33
CA ARG A 13 1.29 -72.28 -14.31
C ARG A 13 0.59 -72.67 -13.00
N VAL A 14 0.87 -71.91 -11.95
CA VAL A 14 0.06 -71.95 -10.72
C VAL A 14 -1.16 -71.10 -11.02
N GLY A 15 -2.32 -71.73 -11.18
CA GLY A 15 -3.59 -71.03 -11.32
C GLY A 15 -3.97 -70.42 -9.97
N PHE A 16 -4.29 -69.14 -9.95
CA PHE A 16 -4.83 -68.47 -8.76
C PHE A 16 -6.23 -68.99 -8.48
N THR A 17 -6.51 -69.25 -7.21
CA THR A 17 -7.86 -69.64 -6.79
C THR A 17 -8.78 -68.41 -6.78
N LEU A 18 -10.06 -68.60 -7.09
CA LEU A 18 -11.04 -67.49 -7.12
C LEU A 18 -11.14 -66.79 -5.76
N ILE A 19 -11.01 -67.55 -4.66
CA ILE A 19 -10.98 -67.03 -3.28
C ILE A 19 -9.78 -66.11 -3.03
N GLU A 20 -8.60 -66.42 -3.58
CA GLU A 20 -7.38 -65.63 -3.41
C GLU A 20 -7.46 -64.28 -4.15
N ILE A 21 -8.07 -64.26 -5.35
CA ILE A 21 -8.35 -63.03 -6.08
C ILE A 21 -9.39 -62.18 -5.33
N MET A 22 -10.44 -62.79 -4.77
CA MET A 22 -11.43 -62.05 -3.97
C MET A 22 -10.81 -61.41 -2.73
N VAL A 23 -10.00 -62.14 -1.96
CA VAL A 23 -9.32 -61.60 -0.76
C VAL A 23 -8.32 -60.52 -1.14
N SER A 24 -7.58 -60.68 -2.24
CA SER A 24 -6.63 -59.67 -2.70
C SER A 24 -7.33 -58.37 -3.11
N LEU A 25 -8.46 -58.46 -3.81
CA LEU A 25 -9.26 -57.30 -4.22
C LEU A 25 -9.88 -56.56 -3.03
N THR A 26 -10.37 -57.28 -2.02
CA THR A 26 -10.95 -56.65 -0.82
C THR A 26 -9.87 -55.92 -0.01
N LEU A 27 -8.70 -56.54 0.19
CA LEU A 27 -7.57 -55.90 0.87
C LEU A 27 -7.07 -54.67 0.10
N LEU A 28 -6.94 -54.76 -1.23
CA LEU A 28 -6.57 -53.63 -2.07
C LEU A 28 -7.59 -52.49 -1.95
N GLY A 29 -8.89 -52.80 -1.97
CA GLY A 29 -9.95 -51.81 -1.80
C GLY A 29 -9.87 -51.07 -0.47
N ILE A 30 -9.57 -51.77 0.62
CA ILE A 30 -9.39 -51.16 1.96
C ILE A 30 -8.17 -50.21 1.95
N VAL A 31 -7.03 -50.66 1.43
CA VAL A 31 -5.79 -49.85 1.38
C VAL A 31 -5.98 -48.61 0.51
N VAL A 32 -6.52 -48.77 -0.70
CA VAL A 32 -6.79 -47.66 -1.62
C VAL A 32 -7.81 -46.70 -1.00
N GLY A 33 -8.86 -47.19 -0.35
CA GLY A 33 -9.83 -46.37 0.36
C GLY A 33 -9.19 -45.54 1.49
N ALA A 34 -8.31 -46.15 2.29
CA ALA A 34 -7.58 -45.44 3.33
C ALA A 34 -6.62 -44.37 2.78
N LEU A 35 -5.91 -44.67 1.68
CA LEU A 35 -5.03 -43.72 1.01
C LEU A 35 -5.82 -42.54 0.42
N LEU A 36 -6.93 -42.80 -0.28
CA LEU A 36 -7.78 -41.75 -0.83
C LEU A 36 -8.36 -40.84 0.27
N ASN A 37 -8.79 -41.40 1.38
CA ASN A 37 -9.25 -40.61 2.53
C ASN A 37 -8.14 -39.71 3.09
N THR A 38 -6.90 -40.20 3.13
CA THR A 38 -5.74 -39.42 3.57
C THR A 38 -5.39 -38.30 2.59
N ILE A 39 -5.44 -38.56 1.29
CA ILE A 39 -5.18 -37.55 0.27
C ILE A 39 -6.23 -36.44 0.33
N ILE A 40 -7.52 -36.80 0.45
CA ILE A 40 -8.61 -35.83 0.55
C ILE A 40 -8.49 -34.98 1.82
N SER A 41 -8.11 -35.57 2.95
CA SER A 41 -7.91 -34.81 4.19
C SER A 41 -6.72 -33.86 4.08
N GLN A 42 -5.61 -34.30 3.48
CA GLN A 42 -4.45 -33.46 3.20
C GLN A 42 -4.82 -32.29 2.27
N GLN A 43 -5.48 -32.54 1.14
CA GLN A 43 -5.89 -31.49 0.20
C GLN A 43 -6.76 -30.42 0.88
N ARG A 44 -7.75 -30.84 1.68
CA ARG A 44 -8.61 -29.90 2.42
C ARG A 44 -7.83 -29.08 3.45
N PHE A 45 -6.88 -29.70 4.14
CA PHE A 45 -5.99 -29.01 5.06
C PHE A 45 -5.13 -27.98 4.33
N TYR A 46 -4.53 -28.35 3.19
CA TYR A 46 -3.72 -27.44 2.38
C TYR A 46 -4.52 -26.25 1.87
N VAL A 47 -5.74 -26.46 1.34
CA VAL A 47 -6.62 -25.36 0.91
C VAL A 47 -6.96 -24.43 2.07
N SER A 48 -7.33 -25.00 3.23
CA SER A 48 -7.65 -24.19 4.42
C SER A 48 -6.44 -23.39 4.92
N ALA A 49 -5.26 -24.00 4.93
CA ALA A 49 -4.02 -23.36 5.34
C ALA A 49 -3.64 -22.23 4.37
N ALA A 50 -3.76 -22.47 3.06
CA ALA A 50 -3.53 -21.45 2.03
C ALA A 50 -4.47 -20.27 2.18
N ASP A 51 -5.78 -20.50 2.39
CA ASP A 51 -6.77 -19.45 2.64
C ASP A 51 -6.42 -18.59 3.87
N ILE A 52 -5.98 -19.22 4.96
CA ILE A 52 -5.57 -18.50 6.18
C ILE A 52 -4.30 -17.68 5.93
N ILE A 53 -3.33 -18.24 5.20
CA ILE A 53 -2.08 -17.56 4.86
C ILE A 53 -2.37 -16.33 4.00
N GLU A 54 -3.15 -16.47 2.92
CA GLU A 54 -3.57 -15.36 2.04
C GLU A 54 -4.29 -14.27 2.85
N MET A 55 -5.22 -14.66 3.73
CA MET A 55 -5.95 -13.71 4.57
C MET A 55 -4.99 -12.93 5.50
N ARG A 56 -4.04 -13.61 6.15
CA ARG A 56 -3.06 -12.95 7.04
C ARG A 56 -2.09 -12.07 6.28
N ASP A 57 -1.70 -12.46 5.07
CA ASP A 57 -0.84 -11.65 4.19
C ASP A 57 -1.53 -10.34 3.83
N ASN A 58 -2.80 -10.41 3.40
CA ASN A 58 -3.61 -9.23 3.14
C ASN A 58 -3.72 -8.31 4.36
N LEU A 59 -3.99 -8.86 5.55
CA LEU A 59 -4.07 -8.07 6.78
C LEU A 59 -2.74 -7.36 7.11
N ARG A 60 -1.60 -8.02 6.90
CA ARG A 60 -0.27 -7.41 7.10
C ARG A 60 0.02 -6.33 6.07
N GLN A 61 -0.26 -6.58 4.79
CA GLN A 61 -0.10 -5.60 3.72
C GLN A 61 -0.87 -4.31 4.01
N ALA A 62 -2.12 -4.40 4.48
CA ALA A 62 -2.88 -3.24 4.91
C ALA A 62 -2.20 -2.53 6.09
N GLY A 63 -1.72 -3.31 7.06
CA GLY A 63 -1.04 -2.83 8.25
C GLY A 63 0.29 -2.14 8.00
N ASP A 64 0.99 -2.43 6.91
CA ASP A 64 2.31 -1.86 6.61
C ASP A 64 2.23 -0.60 5.72
N LEU A 65 1.33 -0.59 4.75
CA LEU A 65 1.25 0.49 3.75
C LEU A 65 0.77 1.81 4.35
N LEU A 66 -0.36 1.81 5.04
CA LEU A 66 -0.96 3.06 5.52
C LEU A 66 -0.10 3.78 6.57
N PRO A 67 0.54 3.12 7.54
CA PRO A 67 1.46 3.80 8.46
C PRO A 67 2.65 4.44 7.79
N MET A 68 3.15 3.87 6.69
CA MET A 68 4.27 4.46 5.95
C MET A 68 3.87 5.83 5.41
N GLU A 69 2.70 5.96 4.79
CA GLU A 69 2.22 7.24 4.28
C GLU A 69 1.80 8.22 5.39
N LEU A 70 1.09 7.73 6.41
CA LEU A 70 0.62 8.57 7.52
C LEU A 70 1.77 9.17 8.34
N ARG A 71 2.94 8.54 8.38
CA ARG A 71 4.13 9.14 9.02
C ARG A 71 4.63 10.40 8.31
N GLY A 72 4.30 10.57 7.03
CA GLY A 72 4.60 11.77 6.25
C GLY A 72 3.62 12.91 6.48
N VAL A 73 2.47 12.66 7.11
CA VAL A 73 1.43 13.66 7.36
C VAL A 73 1.84 14.55 8.54
N ALA A 74 1.64 15.85 8.37
CA ALA A 74 1.90 16.87 9.40
C ALA A 74 0.60 17.57 9.79
N PRO A 75 -0.17 17.07 10.77
CA PRO A 75 -1.52 17.58 11.10
C PRO A 75 -1.56 19.07 11.42
N ALA A 76 -0.47 19.60 11.97
CA ALA A 76 -0.31 21.01 12.31
C ALA A 76 -0.47 21.95 11.10
N VAL A 77 -0.17 21.45 9.89
CA VAL A 77 -0.29 22.22 8.65
C VAL A 77 -1.75 22.17 8.18
N PRO A 78 -2.42 23.32 8.00
CA PRO A 78 -3.81 23.34 7.57
C PRO A 78 -4.04 22.58 6.26
N GLY A 79 -5.06 21.72 6.25
CA GLY A 79 -5.48 20.96 5.08
C GLY A 79 -4.59 19.77 4.70
N GLU A 80 -3.69 19.31 5.58
CA GLU A 80 -3.00 18.03 5.41
C GLU A 80 -3.98 16.84 5.53
N ILE A 81 -4.92 16.89 6.48
CA ILE A 81 -6.07 15.97 6.56
C ILE A 81 -7.29 16.71 6.01
N THR A 82 -7.93 16.15 4.99
CA THR A 82 -9.02 16.82 4.26
C THR A 82 -10.39 16.17 4.45
N ALA A 83 -10.43 14.90 4.89
CA ALA A 83 -11.64 14.24 5.35
C ALA A 83 -11.29 13.13 6.33
N MET A 84 -12.14 12.92 7.33
CA MET A 84 -11.99 11.86 8.32
C MET A 84 -13.35 11.18 8.56
N GLN A 85 -13.38 9.86 8.47
CA GLN A 85 -14.55 9.01 8.67
C GLN A 85 -14.10 7.72 9.37
N ASP A 86 -15.05 6.92 9.84
CA ASP A 86 -14.75 5.63 10.44
C ASP A 86 -14.19 4.61 9.43
N THR A 87 -14.59 4.67 8.16
CA THR A 87 -14.07 3.74 7.12
C THR A 87 -13.42 4.43 5.93
N ALA A 88 -13.13 5.72 6.04
CA ALA A 88 -12.42 6.47 5.02
C ALA A 88 -11.54 7.57 5.64
N LEU A 89 -10.37 7.79 5.05
CA LEU A 89 -9.45 8.83 5.45
C LEU A 89 -8.88 9.49 4.19
N GLU A 90 -8.95 10.83 4.13
CA GLU A 90 -8.36 11.63 3.07
C GLU A 90 -7.29 12.57 3.62
N PHE A 91 -6.09 12.49 3.04
CA PHE A 91 -4.95 13.32 3.45
C PHE A 91 -4.01 13.60 2.28
N ARG A 92 -3.01 14.45 2.49
CA ARG A 92 -1.96 14.77 1.53
C ARG A 92 -0.76 13.84 1.73
N ALA A 93 -0.65 12.82 0.90
CA ALA A 93 0.50 11.92 0.90
C ALA A 93 1.69 12.58 0.19
N PRO A 94 2.93 12.44 0.70
CA PRO A 94 4.12 12.89 0.00
C PRO A 94 4.31 12.09 -1.29
N THR A 95 4.59 12.76 -2.41
CA THR A 95 4.92 12.14 -3.71
C THR A 95 6.38 12.36 -4.11
N GLY A 96 7.08 13.22 -3.39
CA GLY A 96 8.50 13.49 -3.60
C GLY A 96 9.00 14.67 -2.77
N SER A 97 10.28 14.96 -2.90
CA SER A 97 10.91 16.14 -2.30
C SER A 97 11.98 16.70 -3.23
N SER A 98 12.24 18.00 -3.12
CA SER A 98 13.34 18.66 -3.83
C SER A 98 13.81 19.92 -3.09
N VAL A 99 14.68 20.71 -3.72
CA VAL A 99 15.09 22.05 -3.30
C VAL A 99 14.88 23.04 -4.44
N VAL A 100 14.56 24.29 -4.10
CA VAL A 100 14.45 25.36 -5.10
C VAL A 100 15.85 25.66 -5.66
N CYS A 101 16.01 25.56 -6.99
CA CYS A 101 17.26 25.85 -7.69
C CYS A 101 17.29 27.25 -8.29
N THR A 102 16.20 27.70 -8.91
CA THR A 102 16.05 29.08 -9.37
C THR A 102 14.62 29.56 -9.15
N VAL A 103 14.45 30.87 -9.12
CA VAL A 103 13.16 31.53 -9.02
C VAL A 103 13.09 32.60 -10.11
N SER A 104 12.03 32.57 -10.91
CA SER A 104 11.76 33.59 -11.93
C SER A 104 11.49 34.97 -11.32
N LEU A 105 11.64 36.03 -12.10
CA LEU A 105 11.37 37.42 -11.66
C LEU A 105 9.91 37.61 -11.19
N ALA A 106 8.95 37.00 -11.88
CA ALA A 106 7.54 37.01 -11.47
C ALA A 106 7.24 36.11 -10.26
N ARG A 107 8.21 35.28 -9.83
CA ARG A 107 8.11 34.33 -8.72
C ARG A 107 6.95 33.33 -8.84
N THR A 108 6.42 33.13 -10.05
CA THR A 108 5.41 32.12 -10.39
C THR A 108 6.01 30.86 -11.01
N THR A 109 7.31 30.88 -11.25
CA THR A 109 8.05 29.76 -11.81
C THR A 109 9.31 29.52 -10.99
N ILE A 110 9.54 28.26 -10.65
CA ILE A 110 10.77 27.78 -10.02
C ILE A 110 11.37 26.65 -10.84
N THR A 111 12.67 26.42 -10.69
CA THR A 111 13.30 25.18 -11.17
C THR A 111 13.83 24.36 -10.01
N VAL A 112 13.89 23.05 -10.21
CA VAL A 112 14.48 22.08 -9.29
C VAL A 112 15.60 21.30 -9.98
N PRO A 113 16.58 20.77 -9.23
CA PRO A 113 17.61 19.90 -9.79
C PRO A 113 17.01 18.66 -10.46
N PRO A 114 17.70 18.03 -11.42
CA PRO A 114 17.28 16.74 -11.97
C PRO A 114 17.19 15.66 -10.86
N ALA A 115 16.33 14.66 -11.07
CA ALA A 115 16.22 13.51 -10.17
C ALA A 115 17.46 12.60 -10.21
N ALA A 116 18.16 12.56 -11.34
CA ALA A 116 19.41 11.83 -11.52
C ALA A 116 20.60 12.80 -11.53
N LEU A 117 21.53 12.60 -10.60
CA LEU A 117 22.82 13.31 -10.52
C LEU A 117 23.93 12.26 -10.52
N ALA A 118 25.05 12.54 -11.19
CA ALA A 118 26.13 11.57 -11.38
C ALA A 118 26.97 11.33 -10.11
N VAL A 119 27.07 12.32 -9.22
CA VAL A 119 28.04 12.32 -8.09
C VAL A 119 27.40 12.63 -6.73
N ARG A 120 26.10 12.99 -6.68
CA ARG A 120 25.41 13.39 -5.44
C ARG A 120 24.15 12.56 -5.21
N SER A 121 23.84 12.30 -3.94
CA SER A 121 22.51 11.85 -3.50
C SER A 121 21.47 12.82 -4.08
N GLY A 122 20.54 12.31 -4.88
CA GLY A 122 19.58 13.12 -5.63
C GLY A 122 18.87 14.13 -4.74
N LEU A 123 19.13 15.43 -4.98
CA LEU A 123 18.44 16.52 -4.29
C LEU A 123 16.94 16.50 -4.61
N THR A 124 16.58 15.92 -5.74
CA THR A 124 15.21 15.68 -6.19
C THR A 124 14.92 14.18 -6.13
N THR A 125 13.82 13.81 -5.48
CA THR A 125 13.28 12.45 -5.48
C THR A 125 11.79 12.49 -5.73
N TRP A 126 11.31 11.62 -6.61
CA TRP A 126 9.90 11.46 -6.92
C TRP A 126 9.51 9.99 -6.83
N MET A 127 8.57 9.68 -5.95
CA MET A 127 7.83 8.41 -5.97
C MET A 127 6.80 8.43 -7.10
N SER A 128 6.21 9.59 -7.36
CA SER A 128 5.40 9.87 -8.53
C SER A 128 5.79 11.25 -9.07
N PRO A 129 6.14 11.37 -10.36
CA PRO A 129 6.49 12.66 -10.95
C PRO A 129 5.36 13.69 -10.76
N PRO A 130 5.69 14.96 -10.49
CA PRO A 130 4.70 16.01 -10.36
C PRO A 130 3.97 16.21 -11.69
N VAL A 131 2.67 16.47 -11.62
CA VAL A 131 1.83 16.81 -12.79
C VAL A 131 1.06 18.09 -12.54
N LEU A 132 0.48 18.65 -13.60
CA LEU A 132 -0.44 19.79 -13.50
C LEU A 132 -1.53 19.52 -12.45
N GLY A 133 -1.76 20.46 -11.54
CA GLY A 133 -2.77 20.38 -10.49
C GLY A 133 -2.32 19.65 -9.21
N ASP A 134 -1.09 19.15 -9.14
CA ASP A 134 -0.50 18.68 -7.89
C ASP A 134 -0.24 19.83 -6.92
N SER A 135 -0.20 19.50 -5.63
CA SER A 135 0.14 20.46 -4.57
C SER A 135 1.60 20.29 -4.17
N LEU A 136 2.23 21.38 -3.78
CA LEU A 136 3.56 21.34 -3.18
C LEU A 136 3.63 22.33 -2.03
N PHE A 137 4.51 22.04 -1.09
CA PHE A 137 4.80 22.88 0.04
C PHE A 137 6.25 23.34 -0.04
N ILE A 138 6.48 24.65 0.06
CA ILE A 138 7.82 25.24 0.06
C ILE A 138 8.04 25.87 1.43
N LEU A 139 9.20 25.61 2.04
CA LEU A 139 9.59 26.24 3.28
C LEU A 139 9.85 27.74 3.05
N ASP A 140 9.21 28.59 3.85
CA ASP A 140 9.45 30.03 3.89
C ASP A 140 10.18 30.39 5.20
N PRO A 141 11.53 30.38 5.21
CA PRO A 141 12.30 30.62 6.44
C PRO A 141 12.17 32.06 6.95
N ASN A 142 11.80 33.00 6.07
CA ASN A 142 11.87 34.43 6.32
C ASN A 142 10.49 35.11 6.30
N GLY A 143 9.40 34.33 6.28
CA GLY A 143 8.03 34.84 6.24
C GLY A 143 7.54 35.40 7.58
N ALA A 144 6.37 36.04 7.56
CA ALA A 144 5.69 36.52 8.78
C ALA A 144 5.39 35.42 9.81
N LEU A 145 5.31 34.17 9.34
CA LEU A 145 5.35 32.96 10.15
C LEU A 145 6.63 32.21 9.72
N ALA A 146 7.78 32.65 10.23
CA ALA A 146 9.07 32.07 9.89
C ALA A 146 9.08 30.56 10.12
N ASP A 147 9.89 29.85 9.32
CA ASP A 147 10.03 28.38 9.37
C ASP A 147 8.74 27.59 9.11
N THR A 148 7.80 28.16 8.35
CA THR A 148 6.56 27.47 7.96
C THR A 148 6.56 27.01 6.50
N PHE A 149 5.94 25.86 6.26
CA PHE A 149 5.65 25.38 4.91
C PHE A 149 4.42 26.10 4.36
N ARG A 150 4.57 26.77 3.21
CA ARG A 150 3.47 27.39 2.48
C ARG A 150 3.02 26.51 1.31
N GLY A 151 1.71 26.39 1.12
CA GLY A 151 1.12 25.57 0.07
C GLY A 151 1.01 26.32 -1.26
N TYR A 152 1.33 25.61 -2.33
CA TYR A 152 1.23 26.07 -3.72
C TYR A 152 0.63 24.95 -4.58
N VAL A 153 0.09 25.33 -5.75
CA VAL A 153 -0.44 24.39 -6.75
C VAL A 153 0.34 24.53 -8.04
N ILE A 154 0.63 23.40 -8.69
CA ILE A 154 1.27 23.37 -10.01
C ILE A 154 0.25 23.76 -11.08
N THR A 155 0.57 24.79 -11.87
CA THR A 155 -0.34 25.42 -12.85
C THR A 155 -0.02 25.10 -14.31
N ALA A 156 1.09 24.41 -14.58
CA ALA A 156 1.44 23.88 -15.90
C ALA A 156 2.09 22.50 -15.76
N ASN A 157 2.06 21.67 -16.81
CA ASN A 157 2.85 20.44 -16.80
C ASN A 157 4.34 20.79 -16.65
N PRO A 158 5.08 20.09 -15.78
CA PRO A 158 6.51 20.33 -15.64
C PRO A 158 7.26 20.15 -16.96
N SER A 159 8.24 21.00 -17.19
CA SER A 159 9.08 20.98 -18.39
C SER A 159 10.56 21.00 -18.03
N LEU A 160 11.43 20.64 -18.97
CA LEU A 160 12.88 20.80 -18.76
C LEU A 160 13.25 22.28 -18.69
N ALA A 161 14.20 22.61 -17.81
CA ALA A 161 14.80 23.92 -17.70
C ALA A 161 16.17 23.85 -17.03
N THR A 162 16.87 24.98 -17.02
CA THR A 162 18.20 25.05 -16.43
C THR A 162 18.15 25.21 -14.91
N CYS A 163 18.85 24.32 -14.20
CA CYS A 163 19.25 24.48 -12.81
C CYS A 163 20.78 24.72 -12.80
N PRO A 164 21.25 25.97 -12.66
CA PRO A 164 22.64 26.31 -12.93
C PRO A 164 23.61 25.76 -11.88
N GLN A 165 24.84 25.48 -12.31
CA GLN A 165 25.93 25.03 -11.44
C GLN A 165 26.37 26.12 -10.44
N SER A 166 26.19 27.40 -10.78
CA SER A 166 26.57 28.55 -9.96
C SER A 166 25.41 29.53 -9.90
N PRO A 167 25.14 30.20 -8.77
CA PRO A 167 25.92 30.23 -7.52
C PRO A 167 25.61 29.09 -6.55
N VAL A 168 24.60 28.25 -6.83
CA VAL A 168 24.04 27.31 -5.84
C VAL A 168 24.69 25.92 -5.81
N GLY A 169 25.36 25.49 -6.88
CA GLY A 169 26.14 24.24 -6.86
C GLY A 169 25.33 22.94 -6.80
N PHE A 170 24.05 22.95 -7.19
CA PHE A 170 23.19 21.75 -7.13
C PHE A 170 23.43 20.76 -8.28
N THR A 171 24.11 21.18 -9.34
CA THR A 171 24.50 20.36 -10.49
C THR A 171 26.00 20.50 -10.74
N ASN A 172 26.65 19.45 -11.26
CA ASN A 172 28.10 19.37 -11.46
C ASN A 172 28.51 19.38 -12.96
N SER A 173 27.57 19.27 -13.89
CA SER A 173 27.84 19.38 -15.33
C SER A 173 26.80 20.24 -16.05
N ALA A 174 27.13 20.72 -17.24
CA ALA A 174 26.17 21.42 -18.10
C ALA A 174 24.98 20.53 -18.52
N ALA A 175 25.22 19.22 -18.69
CA ALA A 175 24.17 18.26 -18.98
C ALA A 175 23.18 18.12 -17.81
N GLU A 176 23.69 18.00 -16.58
CA GLU A 176 22.85 18.00 -15.37
C GLU A 176 22.12 19.33 -15.20
N ALA A 177 22.79 20.45 -15.48
CA ALA A 177 22.19 21.77 -15.38
C ALA A 177 20.99 21.90 -16.32
N ASN A 178 21.10 21.43 -17.57
CA ASN A 178 20.02 21.48 -18.56
C ASN A 178 18.93 20.42 -18.34
N ALA A 179 19.16 19.45 -17.45
CA ALA A 179 18.18 18.42 -17.08
C ALA A 179 17.31 18.83 -15.87
N GLY A 180 17.44 20.07 -15.38
CA GLY A 180 16.57 20.60 -14.34
C GLY A 180 15.10 20.59 -14.78
N VAL A 181 14.20 20.66 -13.79
CA VAL A 181 12.76 20.64 -14.04
C VAL A 181 12.12 21.94 -13.57
N GLN A 182 11.39 22.58 -14.47
CA GLN A 182 10.62 23.78 -14.22
C GLN A 182 9.23 23.43 -13.71
N LEU A 183 8.80 24.19 -12.70
CA LEU A 183 7.48 24.10 -12.11
C LEU A 183 6.86 25.50 -12.13
N SER A 184 5.72 25.63 -12.80
CA SER A 184 4.87 26.81 -12.68
C SER A 184 3.93 26.62 -11.50
N ILE A 185 3.87 27.61 -10.62
CA ILE A 185 3.14 27.53 -9.35
C ILE A 185 2.22 28.74 -9.15
N SER A 186 1.20 28.53 -8.33
CA SER A 186 0.32 29.58 -7.80
C SER A 186 0.02 29.34 -6.32
N PRO A 187 -0.02 30.38 -5.47
CA PRO A 187 0.30 31.79 -5.77
C PRO A 187 1.82 32.01 -6.06
N ALA A 188 2.22 33.23 -6.39
CA ALA A 188 3.65 33.57 -6.51
C ALA A 188 4.37 33.39 -5.16
N LEU A 189 5.64 32.95 -5.17
CA LEU A 189 6.44 32.84 -3.95
C LEU A 189 6.59 34.19 -3.25
N THR A 190 6.61 34.18 -1.93
CA THR A 190 6.93 35.36 -1.12
C THR A 190 8.31 35.89 -1.50
N ALA A 191 8.49 37.21 -1.51
CA ALA A 191 9.75 37.86 -1.89
C ALA A 191 10.95 37.39 -1.04
N THR A 192 10.66 36.90 0.16
CA THR A 192 11.60 36.47 1.18
C THR A 192 12.11 35.03 1.01
N THR A 193 11.49 34.21 0.16
CA THR A 193 11.92 32.81 -0.04
C THR A 193 13.26 32.75 -0.78
N PRO A 194 14.35 32.26 -0.14
CA PRO A 194 15.66 32.15 -0.79
C PRO A 194 15.75 30.91 -1.69
N ILE A 195 16.81 30.86 -2.49
CA ILE A 195 17.17 29.67 -3.25
C ILE A 195 17.73 28.61 -2.29
N GLY A 196 17.51 27.33 -2.58
CA GLY A 196 17.96 26.20 -1.77
C GLY A 196 16.99 25.75 -0.70
N VAL A 197 15.83 26.42 -0.56
CA VAL A 197 14.80 25.96 0.38
C VAL A 197 14.19 24.62 -0.03
N PRO A 198 13.84 23.75 0.93
CA PRO A 198 13.22 22.47 0.64
C PRO A 198 11.79 22.62 0.12
N ILE A 199 11.43 21.71 -0.77
CA ILE A 199 10.12 21.54 -1.38
C ILE A 199 9.63 20.13 -1.03
N ARG A 200 8.37 20.01 -0.60
CA ARG A 200 7.66 18.73 -0.45
C ARG A 200 6.55 18.68 -1.48
N PHE A 201 6.59 17.69 -2.36
CA PHE A 201 5.50 17.41 -3.30
C PHE A 201 4.49 16.52 -2.61
N VAL A 202 3.20 16.85 -2.78
CA VAL A 202 2.11 16.10 -2.15
C VAL A 202 0.94 15.94 -3.10
N ARG A 203 0.25 14.81 -2.95
CA ARG A 203 -1.03 14.58 -3.63
C ARG A 203 -2.08 14.18 -2.61
N ARG A 204 -3.30 14.66 -2.82
CA ARG A 204 -4.44 14.23 -2.00
C ARG A 204 -4.76 12.79 -2.34
N VAL A 205 -4.83 11.94 -1.32
CA VAL A 205 -5.18 10.53 -1.46
C VAL A 205 -6.36 10.21 -0.57
N ARG A 206 -7.11 9.18 -0.95
CA ARG A 206 -8.19 8.61 -0.13
C ARG A 206 -7.96 7.12 0.01
N TYR A 207 -7.91 6.69 1.28
CA TYR A 207 -8.06 5.29 1.64
C TYR A 207 -9.47 5.07 2.16
N SER A 208 -10.17 4.05 1.66
CA SER A 208 -11.50 3.73 2.14
C SER A 208 -11.85 2.26 1.97
N LEU A 209 -12.66 1.74 2.89
CA LEU A 209 -13.32 0.45 2.70
C LEU A 209 -14.30 0.58 1.54
N TYR A 210 -14.13 -0.23 0.51
CA TYR A 210 -15.03 -0.24 -0.64
C TYR A 210 -15.36 -1.66 -1.06
N ARG A 211 -16.53 -1.83 -1.66
CA ARG A 211 -16.94 -3.09 -2.25
C ARG A 211 -16.58 -3.07 -3.73
N SER A 212 -15.71 -3.99 -4.15
CA SER A 212 -15.31 -4.10 -5.55
C SER A 212 -16.48 -4.60 -6.40
N PRO A 213 -16.78 -3.95 -7.55
CA PRO A 213 -17.83 -4.43 -8.44
C PRO A 213 -17.42 -5.70 -9.20
N ALA A 214 -16.12 -6.05 -9.22
CA ALA A 214 -15.61 -7.21 -9.97
C ALA A 214 -15.94 -8.55 -9.29
N ASP A 215 -15.90 -8.61 -7.97
CA ASP A 215 -16.05 -9.85 -7.18
C ASP A 215 -16.98 -9.71 -5.96
N LEU A 216 -17.56 -8.51 -5.78
CA LEU A 216 -18.46 -8.16 -4.68
C LEU A 216 -17.85 -8.28 -3.28
N GLN A 217 -16.51 -8.36 -3.18
CA GLN A 217 -15.78 -8.42 -1.93
C GLN A 217 -15.36 -7.02 -1.46
N TRP A 218 -14.97 -6.91 -0.19
CA TRP A 218 -14.59 -5.64 0.44
C TRP A 218 -13.07 -5.50 0.53
N TYR A 219 -12.55 -4.34 0.16
CA TYR A 219 -11.12 -4.08 0.09
C TYR A 219 -10.75 -2.73 0.72
N LEU A 220 -9.49 -2.59 1.15
CA LEU A 220 -8.86 -1.28 1.28
C LEU A 220 -8.68 -0.70 -0.12
N GLY A 221 -9.48 0.29 -0.46
CA GLY A 221 -9.36 0.99 -1.73
C GLY A 221 -8.47 2.22 -1.61
N TYR A 222 -7.67 2.46 -2.64
CA TYR A 222 -6.87 3.66 -2.81
C TYR A 222 -7.33 4.42 -4.06
N ARG A 223 -7.36 5.74 -3.94
CA ARG A 223 -7.44 6.65 -5.09
C ARG A 223 -6.72 7.95 -4.77
N ASP A 224 -6.22 8.58 -5.80
CA ASP A 224 -5.57 9.89 -5.73
C ASP A 224 -6.44 10.98 -6.36
N PHE A 225 -6.16 12.22 -6.02
CA PHE A 225 -6.82 13.40 -6.55
C PHE A 225 -5.78 14.30 -7.23
N VAL A 226 -6.05 14.65 -8.48
CA VAL A 226 -5.25 15.60 -9.27
C VAL A 226 -6.21 16.67 -9.77
N GLY A 227 -5.96 17.93 -9.39
CA GLY A 227 -6.92 19.02 -9.60
C GLY A 227 -7.27 19.28 -11.08
N ALA A 228 -6.32 19.04 -11.97
CA ALA A 228 -6.46 19.25 -13.41
C ALA A 228 -6.84 17.99 -14.21
N ARG A 229 -7.00 16.84 -13.55
CA ARG A 229 -7.45 15.60 -14.20
C ARG A 229 -8.98 15.58 -14.30
N ALA A 230 -9.52 14.96 -15.35
CA ALA A 230 -10.95 14.67 -15.48
C ALA A 230 -11.17 13.16 -15.66
N PRO A 231 -11.85 12.47 -14.72
CA PRO A 231 -12.29 12.94 -13.40
C PRO A 231 -11.10 13.27 -12.47
N GLN A 232 -11.28 14.22 -11.55
CA GLN A 232 -10.21 14.66 -10.65
C GLN A 232 -9.72 13.53 -9.75
N TRP A 233 -10.64 12.69 -9.26
CA TRP A 233 -10.31 11.45 -8.57
C TRP A 233 -10.06 10.32 -9.57
N SER A 234 -9.00 9.53 -9.33
CA SER A 234 -8.80 8.29 -10.08
C SER A 234 -9.84 7.25 -9.72
N SER A 235 -9.97 6.25 -10.60
CA SER A 235 -10.66 5.01 -10.26
C SER A 235 -10.08 4.42 -8.98
N ILE A 236 -10.94 3.96 -8.07
CA ILE A 236 -10.50 3.27 -6.86
C ILE A 236 -9.85 1.93 -7.23
N GLN A 237 -8.67 1.67 -6.65
CA GLN A 237 -7.91 0.44 -6.87
C GLN A 237 -7.83 -0.36 -5.55
N PRO A 238 -7.96 -1.70 -5.59
CA PRO A 238 -7.78 -2.52 -4.40
C PRO A 238 -6.31 -2.57 -4.02
N VAL A 239 -6.01 -2.22 -2.77
CA VAL A 239 -4.65 -2.27 -2.20
C VAL A 239 -4.45 -3.52 -1.36
N SER A 240 -5.47 -3.92 -0.60
CA SER A 240 -5.44 -5.11 0.24
C SER A 240 -6.86 -5.58 0.55
N GLY A 241 -7.04 -6.89 0.69
CA GLY A 241 -8.30 -7.55 1.03
C GLY A 241 -8.36 -8.95 0.42
N PRO A 242 -9.45 -9.69 0.63
CA PRO A 242 -10.75 -9.20 1.07
C PRO A 242 -10.88 -9.07 2.61
N PHE A 243 -11.69 -8.11 3.03
CA PHE A 243 -12.03 -7.84 4.43
C PHE A 243 -13.50 -8.14 4.72
N LEU A 244 -13.88 -8.04 5.99
CA LEU A 244 -15.28 -8.07 6.37
C LEU A 244 -16.05 -6.87 5.77
N PRO A 245 -17.36 -7.02 5.53
CA PRO A 245 -18.22 -5.90 5.12
C PRO A 245 -18.20 -4.73 6.10
N TYR A 246 -18.70 -3.58 5.63
CA TYR A 246 -19.06 -2.49 6.53
C TYR A 246 -20.10 -2.97 7.55
N ALA A 247 -19.88 -2.62 8.82
CA ALA A 247 -20.86 -2.82 9.88
C ALA A 247 -20.81 -1.62 10.82
N ALA A 248 -21.99 -1.05 11.10
CA ALA A 248 -22.15 0.02 12.06
C ALA A 248 -21.67 -0.41 13.45
N GLY A 249 -21.19 0.53 14.27
CA GLY A 249 -20.64 0.25 15.60
C GLY A 249 -19.18 -0.24 15.61
N GLY A 250 -18.51 -0.26 14.45
CA GLY A 250 -17.06 -0.47 14.36
C GLY A 250 -16.61 -1.93 14.39
N LEU A 251 -17.53 -2.87 14.13
CA LEU A 251 -17.27 -4.30 13.95
C LEU A 251 -17.03 -4.69 12.48
N GLY A 252 -17.01 -3.72 11.56
CA GLY A 252 -16.76 -3.96 10.13
C GLY A 252 -15.30 -4.31 9.81
N GLY A 253 -15.02 -4.49 8.51
CA GLY A 253 -13.70 -4.87 8.00
C GLY A 253 -12.61 -3.81 8.10
N LEU A 254 -12.98 -2.53 8.23
CA LEU A 254 -12.04 -1.43 8.44
C LEU A 254 -12.63 -0.47 9.47
N ARG A 255 -11.76 0.08 10.32
CA ARG A 255 -12.09 1.18 11.22
C ARG A 255 -10.89 2.08 11.43
N PHE A 256 -11.07 3.37 11.20
CA PHE A 256 -10.20 4.44 11.65
C PHE A 256 -10.71 5.03 12.96
N SER A 257 -9.79 5.43 13.81
CA SER A 257 -10.08 6.21 15.01
C SER A 257 -8.98 7.23 15.23
N TYR A 258 -9.39 8.47 15.44
CA TYR A 258 -8.49 9.62 15.53
C TYR A 258 -8.44 10.06 16.98
N ARG A 259 -7.24 10.35 17.50
CA ARG A 259 -7.07 10.76 18.90
C ARG A 259 -6.14 11.95 19.05
N ASP A 260 -6.45 12.76 20.05
CA ASP A 260 -5.60 13.87 20.49
C ASP A 260 -4.43 13.39 21.40
N SER A 261 -3.69 14.32 21.98
CA SER A 261 -2.58 14.05 22.89
C SER A 261 -3.00 13.39 24.22
N LEU A 262 -4.26 13.56 24.63
CA LEU A 262 -4.83 12.99 25.85
C LEU A 262 -5.48 11.62 25.59
N GLY A 263 -5.54 11.18 24.33
CA GLY A 263 -6.17 9.93 23.92
C GLY A 263 -7.68 10.06 23.67
N THR A 264 -8.25 11.27 23.72
CA THR A 264 -9.65 11.55 23.44
C THR A 264 -9.95 11.30 21.97
N ALA A 265 -11.09 10.67 21.68
CA ALA A 265 -11.51 10.44 20.31
C ALA A 265 -11.95 11.75 19.63
N LEU A 266 -11.41 12.03 18.45
CA LEU A 266 -11.79 13.14 17.59
C LEU A 266 -12.67 12.61 16.44
N THR A 267 -13.84 13.21 16.26
CA THR A 267 -14.82 12.82 15.23
C THR A 267 -15.12 13.93 14.23
N SER A 268 -14.64 15.16 14.50
CA SER A 268 -14.89 16.33 13.66
C SER A 268 -13.61 16.79 12.95
N LEU A 269 -13.73 17.05 11.65
CA LEU A 269 -12.64 17.55 10.80
C LEU A 269 -12.09 18.90 11.27
N VAL A 270 -12.88 19.71 11.99
CA VAL A 270 -12.43 21.00 12.54
C VAL A 270 -11.27 20.82 13.53
N ASN A 271 -11.16 19.65 14.17
CA ASN A 271 -10.09 19.33 15.12
C ASN A 271 -8.96 18.50 14.49
N ALA A 272 -8.86 18.46 13.16
CA ALA A 272 -7.87 17.62 12.47
C ALA A 272 -6.42 17.99 12.82
N ASP A 273 -6.16 19.26 13.08
CA ASP A 273 -4.88 19.81 13.54
C ASP A 273 -4.45 19.29 14.93
N ARG A 274 -5.42 18.86 15.74
CA ARG A 274 -5.20 18.27 17.07
C ARG A 274 -4.95 16.77 17.04
N ILE A 275 -5.09 16.11 15.88
CA ILE A 275 -4.82 14.68 15.78
C ILE A 275 -3.34 14.42 16.08
N ARG A 276 -3.09 13.47 16.98
CA ARG A 276 -1.76 12.99 17.35
C ARG A 276 -1.59 11.51 17.04
N ARG A 277 -2.69 10.77 16.98
CA ARG A 277 -2.69 9.33 16.73
C ARG A 277 -3.84 8.92 15.82
N VAL A 278 -3.55 8.05 14.88
CA VAL A 278 -4.56 7.36 14.05
C VAL A 278 -4.43 5.87 14.34
N ASP A 279 -5.50 5.29 14.86
CA ASP A 279 -5.65 3.85 15.05
C ASP A 279 -6.42 3.30 13.85
N MET A 280 -5.88 2.27 13.20
CA MET A 280 -6.51 1.55 12.10
C MET A 280 -6.69 0.09 12.50
N MET A 281 -7.94 -0.37 12.50
CA MET A 281 -8.26 -1.78 12.69
C MET A 281 -8.81 -2.38 11.41
N VAL A 282 -8.23 -3.49 10.98
CA VAL A 282 -8.65 -4.24 9.80
C VAL A 282 -9.06 -5.65 10.23
N ARG A 283 -10.16 -6.16 9.69
CA ARG A 283 -10.69 -7.49 10.00
C ARG A 283 -11.00 -8.26 8.73
N ALA A 284 -10.60 -9.52 8.70
CA ALA A 284 -10.84 -10.42 7.59
C ALA A 284 -11.34 -11.77 8.10
N GLN A 285 -11.88 -12.57 7.17
CA GLN A 285 -12.23 -13.95 7.44
C GLN A 285 -11.83 -14.84 6.26
N SER A 286 -11.60 -16.13 6.52
CA SER A 286 -11.30 -17.11 5.48
C SER A 286 -12.43 -17.16 4.44
N ARG A 287 -12.09 -17.48 3.18
CA ARG A 287 -13.10 -17.60 2.11
C ARG A 287 -13.93 -18.87 2.27
N THR A 288 -13.32 -19.93 2.78
CA THR A 288 -13.98 -21.20 3.05
C THR A 288 -14.07 -21.45 4.56
N ALA A 289 -15.05 -22.28 4.95
CA ALA A 289 -15.12 -22.78 6.31
C ALA A 289 -13.91 -23.70 6.55
N VAL A 290 -13.08 -23.33 7.52
CA VAL A 290 -11.87 -24.07 7.84
C VAL A 290 -12.22 -25.20 8.81
N ARG A 291 -11.66 -26.38 8.55
CA ARG A 291 -11.73 -27.53 9.46
C ARG A 291 -10.36 -27.75 10.09
N THR A 292 -10.07 -27.04 11.18
CA THR A 292 -8.85 -27.28 11.95
C THR A 292 -9.14 -28.24 13.10
N SER A 293 -8.80 -29.52 12.92
CA SER A 293 -8.64 -30.43 14.05
C SER A 293 -7.39 -30.02 14.84
N GLY A 294 -7.55 -29.39 16.01
CA GLY A 294 -6.42 -29.05 16.89
C GLY A 294 -6.50 -27.72 17.67
N LEU A 295 -7.47 -26.84 17.38
CA LEU A 295 -7.65 -25.54 18.05
C LEU A 295 -8.98 -25.46 18.82
N GLY A 296 -9.31 -26.49 19.60
CA GLY A 296 -10.49 -26.49 20.48
C GLY A 296 -11.81 -26.61 19.73
N GLY A 297 -12.19 -27.84 19.40
CA GLY A 297 -13.51 -28.18 18.86
C GLY A 297 -13.54 -28.37 17.35
N SER A 298 -14.33 -29.36 16.93
CA SER A 298 -14.75 -29.63 15.55
C SER A 298 -15.65 -28.49 15.01
N ASN A 299 -15.18 -27.25 15.07
CA ASN A 299 -15.94 -26.10 14.62
C ASN A 299 -15.69 -25.89 13.12
N ASN A 300 -16.62 -26.39 12.31
CA ASN A 300 -16.71 -26.06 10.89
C ASN A 300 -17.17 -24.60 10.76
N GLY A 301 -16.23 -23.67 10.69
CA GLY A 301 -16.54 -22.24 10.70
C GLY A 301 -15.52 -21.41 9.93
N TYR A 302 -15.85 -20.15 9.68
CA TYR A 302 -14.91 -19.20 9.08
C TYR A 302 -13.86 -18.80 10.11
N TYR A 303 -12.59 -18.95 9.75
CA TYR A 303 -11.50 -18.43 10.56
C TYR A 303 -11.50 -16.91 10.43
N ARG A 304 -11.45 -16.18 11.56
CA ARG A 304 -11.46 -14.72 11.60
C ARG A 304 -10.18 -14.22 12.23
N ASP A 305 -9.64 -13.14 11.68
CA ASP A 305 -8.44 -12.52 12.21
C ASP A 305 -8.52 -10.99 12.05
N SER A 306 -7.72 -10.28 12.82
CA SER A 306 -7.70 -8.83 12.80
C SER A 306 -6.33 -8.28 13.14
N VAL A 307 -5.99 -7.18 12.48
CA VAL A 307 -4.78 -6.41 12.78
C VAL A 307 -5.19 -5.02 13.23
N ASN A 308 -4.62 -4.56 14.33
CA ASN A 308 -4.73 -3.18 14.77
C ASN A 308 -3.37 -2.51 14.64
N VAL A 309 -3.34 -1.38 13.96
CA VAL A 309 -2.14 -0.58 13.75
C VAL A 309 -2.35 0.81 14.30
N THR A 310 -1.38 1.26 15.09
CA THR A 310 -1.40 2.57 15.70
C THR A 310 -0.28 3.41 15.12
N VAL A 311 -0.65 4.55 14.53
CA VAL A 311 0.28 5.48 13.90
C VAL A 311 0.28 6.78 14.68
N ALA A 312 1.40 7.11 15.29
CA ALA A 312 1.61 8.41 15.89
C ALA A 312 2.07 9.39 14.81
N LEU A 313 1.32 10.48 14.60
CA LEU A 313 1.64 11.47 13.58
C LEU A 313 2.82 12.33 14.04
N ARG A 314 3.71 12.68 13.09
CA ARG A 314 4.90 13.52 13.30
C ARG A 314 4.58 15.00 13.09
N ASN A 315 5.53 15.89 13.38
CA ASN A 315 5.42 17.34 13.26
C ASN A 315 4.21 17.91 14.02
N ARG A 316 4.31 17.74 15.34
CA ARG A 316 3.38 18.23 16.34
C ARG A 316 3.85 19.63 16.76
N PRO A 317 2.96 20.64 16.86
CA PRO A 317 3.27 21.79 17.69
C PRO A 317 3.35 21.35 19.15
#